data_AF-E6ZJ71-F1
#
_entry.id   AF-E6ZJ71-F1
#
_cell.length_a   1.000
_cell.length_b   1.000
_cell.length_c   1.000
_cell.angle_alpha   90.00
_cell.angle_beta   90.00
_cell.angle_gamma   90.00
#
_symmetry.space_group_name_H-M   'P 1'
#
loop_
_entity.id
_entity.type
_entity.pdbx_description
1 polymer ?
#
loop_
_entity_poly.entity_id
_entity_poly.type
_entity_poly.pdbx_seq_one_letter_code
_entity_poly.pdbx_strand_id
1 'polypeptide(L)'
;MRLSSFLAVFRPALPLILGLSLGCSLSLLMVSWTQGDTDDSCRDELGNGRLFPGRGDAQRDPRDGAGGEDYEPHIVPYHKDPNKPHKKVLRTRYIHTELGIRERLLVGVLTSRATLNTLAVAVNRTVAHHFHRTFFFTGLRSPKVPHGMTVVAHGDDRPVWLMYETVRHLHQHYGSDYDWFLLAQDDTYMQADRLSELVGHLSAGQDLYMGRAEEFIGGEEKARYCHGGYGYLLSRSLLARLQPHLDTCRNDILSVRPDEWLGRCIIDYLGLSCVEVHQEMTYRYFELGKNADPEREDSVQFKNAFTVHPISEPNLMYRLHKRFSQIELEWTYLQIQQLQSSHRQRVNLLRPLSAVEIIPMPYVTEATRVQVILPVTAQDQDFVGNFLDMYVMNTLDTHDNVLLTFLFIYDPFDAQRVSQTDVFAGIKAMIGEVEKRYGDVKIPWISVKTEVPSQVKLMDIISKKHPVDTLFFLASVWTRSTLTS
;
A
#
# COMPACT_ATOMS: atom_id res chain seq x y z
N MET A 1 -21.58 -64.39 35.03
CA MET A 1 -20.70 -63.21 35.21
C MET A 1 -19.78 -63.10 34.00
N ARG A 2 -19.53 -61.87 33.51
CA ARG A 2 -18.58 -61.46 32.43
C ARG A 2 -19.10 -61.34 30.98
N LEU A 3 -20.18 -60.58 30.76
CA LEU A 3 -20.44 -59.99 29.43
C LEU A 3 -20.88 -58.51 29.50
N SER A 4 -21.34 -58.03 30.65
CA SER A 4 -21.74 -56.63 30.86
C SER A 4 -20.58 -55.64 31.11
N SER A 5 -19.37 -56.10 31.44
CA SER A 5 -18.21 -55.21 31.69
C SER A 5 -17.47 -54.77 30.43
N PHE A 6 -17.59 -55.48 29.30
CA PHE A 6 -16.91 -55.10 28.05
C PHE A 6 -17.61 -53.95 27.30
N LEU A 7 -18.93 -53.80 27.47
CA LEU A 7 -19.71 -52.74 26.80
C LEU A 7 -19.54 -51.34 27.43
N ALA A 8 -19.03 -51.26 28.66
CA ALA A 8 -18.78 -49.97 29.33
C ALA A 8 -17.48 -49.29 28.87
N VAL A 9 -16.48 -50.08 28.42
CA VAL A 9 -15.18 -49.57 27.96
C VAL A 9 -15.22 -49.07 26.51
N PHE A 10 -16.16 -49.58 25.69
CA PHE A 10 -16.27 -49.21 24.28
C PHE A 10 -17.04 -47.91 24.00
N ARG A 11 -17.83 -47.40 24.95
CA ARG A 11 -18.61 -46.16 24.75
C ARG A 11 -17.76 -44.88 24.55
N PRO A 12 -16.65 -44.64 25.26
CA PRO A 12 -15.81 -43.46 25.01
C PRO A 12 -14.84 -43.63 23.84
N ALA A 13 -14.50 -44.85 23.44
CA ALA A 13 -13.52 -45.11 22.37
C ALA A 13 -14.13 -45.00 20.96
N LEU A 14 -15.44 -45.25 20.83
CA LEU A 14 -16.14 -45.26 19.55
C LEU A 14 -16.11 -43.92 18.78
N PRO A 15 -16.35 -42.74 19.41
CA PRO A 15 -16.22 -41.47 18.70
C PRO A 15 -14.78 -41.12 18.33
N LEU A 16 -13.79 -41.64 19.08
CA LEU A 16 -12.36 -41.42 18.81
C LEU A 16 -11.89 -42.23 17.59
N ILE A 17 -12.36 -43.48 17.48
CA ILE A 17 -12.11 -44.34 16.31
C ILE A 17 -12.83 -43.79 15.07
N LEU A 18 -14.07 -43.32 15.21
CA LEU A 18 -14.79 -42.66 14.12
C LEU A 18 -14.08 -41.38 13.67
N GLY A 19 -13.64 -40.53 14.61
CA GLY A 19 -12.90 -39.31 14.31
C GLY A 19 -11.56 -39.57 13.61
N LEU A 20 -10.80 -40.56 14.06
CA LEU A 20 -9.54 -40.96 13.40
C LEU A 20 -9.80 -41.53 12.00
N SER A 21 -10.84 -42.34 11.81
CA SER A 21 -11.17 -42.88 10.49
C SER A 21 -11.61 -41.79 9.52
N LEU A 22 -12.35 -40.79 10.00
CA LEU A 22 -12.83 -39.66 9.19
C LEU A 22 -11.72 -38.65 8.88
N GLY A 23 -10.80 -38.45 9.82
CA GLY A 23 -9.59 -37.64 9.61
C GLY A 23 -8.64 -38.28 8.60
N CYS A 24 -8.40 -39.58 8.69
CA CYS A 24 -7.60 -40.30 7.70
C CYS A 24 -8.23 -40.28 6.31
N SER A 25 -9.56 -40.43 6.18
CA SER A 25 -10.22 -40.38 4.88
C SER A 25 -10.23 -38.98 4.26
N LEU A 26 -10.42 -37.92 5.06
CA LEU A 26 -10.27 -36.53 4.60
C LEU A 26 -8.84 -36.18 4.21
N SER A 27 -7.83 -36.70 4.92
CA SER A 27 -6.43 -36.50 4.58
C SER A 27 -6.05 -37.18 3.26
N LEU A 28 -6.61 -38.37 2.97
CA LEU A 28 -6.38 -39.06 1.70
C LEU A 28 -7.09 -38.37 0.52
N LEU A 29 -8.26 -37.75 0.76
CA LEU A 29 -8.95 -36.95 -0.26
C LEU A 29 -8.20 -35.64 -0.58
N MET A 30 -7.57 -35.01 0.41
CA MET A 30 -6.79 -33.78 0.24
C MET A 30 -5.45 -34.02 -0.46
N VAL A 31 -4.82 -35.20 -0.28
CA VAL A 31 -3.58 -35.56 -0.97
C VAL A 31 -3.80 -35.84 -2.46
N SER A 32 -5.01 -36.25 -2.85
CA SER A 32 -5.33 -36.61 -4.24
C SER A 32 -5.58 -35.42 -5.17
N TRP A 33 -5.56 -34.18 -4.67
CA TRP A 33 -5.87 -32.98 -5.49
C TRP A 33 -4.69 -32.03 -5.71
N THR A 34 -3.49 -32.34 -5.20
CA THR A 34 -2.31 -31.48 -5.36
C THR A 34 -1.15 -32.16 -6.07
N GLN A 35 -1.38 -33.16 -6.93
CA GLN A 35 -0.29 -33.72 -7.72
C GLN A 35 -0.75 -34.08 -9.13
N GLY A 36 -0.75 -33.05 -9.99
CA GLY A 36 -0.47 -33.20 -11.41
C GLY A 36 1.02 -32.89 -11.63
N ASP A 37 1.74 -33.94 -11.97
CA ASP A 37 3.01 -34.04 -12.73
C ASP A 37 4.19 -33.12 -12.39
N THR A 38 5.25 -33.73 -11.82
CA THR A 38 6.46 -34.13 -12.60
C THR A 38 7.50 -34.83 -11.71
N ASP A 39 8.01 -35.97 -12.24
CA ASP A 39 9.20 -36.80 -11.93
C ASP A 39 10.35 -36.12 -11.13
N ASP A 40 11.19 -36.78 -10.31
CA ASP A 40 11.58 -38.18 -10.26
C ASP A 40 12.26 -38.57 -8.92
N SER A 41 12.20 -39.87 -8.64
CA SER A 41 12.82 -40.79 -7.66
C SER A 41 13.66 -40.33 -6.44
N CYS A 42 13.31 -40.92 -5.29
CA CYS A 42 14.27 -41.56 -4.37
C CYS A 42 13.57 -42.77 -3.69
N ARG A 43 13.96 -43.99 -4.09
CA ARG A 43 13.72 -45.27 -3.38
C ARG A 43 15.06 -45.77 -2.86
N ASP A 44 15.17 -45.92 -1.54
CA ASP A 44 15.23 -47.18 -0.77
C ASP A 44 16.60 -47.89 -0.82
N GLU A 45 17.23 -48.05 0.34
CA GLU A 45 17.50 -49.37 0.98
C GLU A 45 18.69 -49.31 1.96
N LEU A 46 18.39 -49.60 3.21
CA LEU A 46 19.32 -50.16 4.20
C LEU A 46 19.58 -51.63 3.85
N GLY A 47 20.84 -52.04 3.63
CA GLY A 47 21.13 -53.46 3.51
C GLY A 47 22.57 -53.83 3.14
N ASN A 48 23.43 -53.93 4.16
CA ASN A 48 24.56 -54.87 4.29
C ASN A 48 25.32 -55.38 3.03
N GLY A 49 26.64 -55.20 3.03
CA GLY A 49 27.52 -56.08 2.26
C GLY A 49 28.94 -55.59 2.06
N ARG A 50 29.81 -55.80 3.05
CA ARG A 50 31.26 -55.65 2.95
C ARG A 50 31.84 -56.44 1.77
N LEU A 51 32.83 -55.87 1.08
CA LEU A 51 34.04 -56.54 0.62
C LEU A 51 35.18 -55.50 0.46
N PHE A 52 36.01 -55.42 1.51
CA PHE A 52 37.45 -55.10 1.42
C PHE A 52 38.16 -56.23 0.64
N PRO A 53 39.33 -56.04 -0.03
CA PRO A 53 40.55 -55.44 0.51
C PRO A 53 41.24 -54.44 -0.45
N GLY A 54 41.96 -53.42 0.01
CA GLY A 54 43.29 -53.52 0.62
C GLY A 54 44.36 -53.58 -0.49
N ARG A 55 45.51 -52.92 -0.46
CA ARG A 55 46.28 -52.26 0.59
C ARG A 55 47.60 -51.84 -0.08
N GLY A 56 48.11 -50.63 0.21
CA GLY A 56 49.51 -50.23 -0.01
C GLY A 56 49.82 -49.73 -1.43
N ASP A 57 50.48 -48.59 -1.67
CA ASP A 57 51.32 -47.80 -0.77
C ASP A 57 51.19 -46.28 -0.98
N ALA A 58 51.43 -45.59 0.14
CA ALA A 58 52.00 -44.26 0.34
C ALA A 58 52.46 -43.52 -0.95
N GLN A 59 52.15 -42.23 -1.09
CA GLN A 59 52.95 -41.22 -0.38
C GLN A 59 52.19 -39.88 -0.35
N ARG A 60 51.79 -39.42 0.86
CA ARG A 60 51.44 -38.03 1.22
C ARG A 60 50.80 -37.18 0.11
N ASP A 61 49.47 -37.16 0.03
CA ASP A 61 48.74 -36.28 -0.89
C ASP A 61 47.26 -36.06 -0.43
N PRO A 62 46.39 -35.35 -1.17
CA PRO A 62 45.52 -34.30 -0.65
C PRO A 62 44.08 -34.74 -0.35
N ARG A 63 43.33 -33.78 0.21
CA ARG A 63 41.87 -33.59 0.24
C ARG A 63 41.03 -34.31 1.29
N ASP A 64 39.95 -33.58 1.56
CA ASP A 64 38.66 -33.95 2.15
C ASP A 64 38.62 -34.06 3.68
N GLY A 65 37.62 -33.51 4.35
CA GLY A 65 36.40 -32.93 3.84
C GLY A 65 35.34 -32.98 4.93
N ALA A 66 34.44 -31.99 4.87
CA ALA A 66 33.06 -32.08 5.30
C ALA A 66 32.73 -33.11 6.40
N GLY A 67 32.87 -32.68 7.66
CA GLY A 67 31.97 -33.15 8.71
C GLY A 67 30.69 -32.35 8.62
N GLY A 68 29.58 -32.99 8.21
CA GLY A 68 28.25 -32.50 8.48
C GLY A 68 28.04 -32.51 9.98
N GLU A 69 28.14 -31.34 10.61
CA GLU A 69 27.69 -31.17 11.98
C GLU A 69 26.18 -30.99 11.95
N ASP A 70 25.47 -31.97 12.50
CA ASP A 70 24.07 -31.82 12.90
C ASP A 70 23.96 -30.54 13.74
N TYR A 71 23.29 -29.52 13.23
CA TYR A 71 23.02 -28.29 13.98
C TYR A 71 22.03 -28.60 15.11
N GLU A 72 22.52 -29.06 16.25
CA GLU A 72 21.73 -29.04 17.48
C GLU A 72 21.61 -27.59 17.97
N PRO A 73 20.39 -27.07 18.20
CA PRO A 73 20.22 -25.71 18.72
C PRO A 73 20.73 -25.63 20.15
N HIS A 74 21.93 -25.07 20.34
CA HIS A 74 22.46 -24.75 21.64
C HIS A 74 21.90 -23.39 22.11
N ILE A 75 21.16 -23.39 23.23
CA ILE A 75 20.68 -22.16 23.85
C ILE A 75 21.90 -21.45 24.44
N VAL A 76 22.33 -20.35 23.84
CA VAL A 76 23.39 -19.50 24.41
C VAL A 76 22.79 -18.75 25.60
N PRO A 77 23.21 -19.02 26.86
CA PRO A 77 22.73 -18.26 27.99
C PRO A 77 23.19 -16.81 27.84
N TYR A 78 22.22 -15.89 27.87
CA TYR A 78 22.46 -14.46 27.74
C TYR A 78 23.19 -13.95 28.99
N HIS A 79 24.52 -14.01 28.99
CA HIS A 79 25.33 -13.38 30.02
C HIS A 79 25.51 -11.90 29.68
N LYS A 80 24.71 -11.06 30.33
CA LYS A 80 24.77 -9.60 30.18
C LYS A 80 25.95 -9.09 31.01
N ASP A 81 27.01 -8.66 30.34
CA ASP A 81 28.18 -8.08 31.00
C ASP A 81 27.82 -6.70 31.60
N PRO A 82 27.82 -6.53 32.94
CA PRO A 82 27.31 -5.31 33.59
C PRO A 82 28.16 -4.07 33.32
N ASN A 83 29.38 -4.22 32.76
CA ASN A 83 30.31 -3.12 32.50
C ASN A 83 30.29 -2.62 31.05
N LYS A 84 29.42 -3.16 30.18
CA LYS A 84 29.36 -2.73 28.78
C LYS A 84 28.43 -1.52 28.64
N PRO A 85 28.92 -0.33 28.22
CA PRO A 85 28.08 0.85 28.08
C PRO A 85 27.00 0.61 27.03
N HIS A 86 25.76 1.00 27.35
CA HIS A 86 24.63 0.89 26.44
C HIS A 86 24.94 1.63 25.12
N LYS A 87 25.11 0.89 24.02
CA LYS A 87 25.01 1.48 22.70
C LYS A 87 23.55 1.94 22.58
N LYS A 88 23.30 3.25 22.61
CA LYS A 88 21.96 3.81 22.37
C LYS A 88 21.43 3.15 21.11
N VAL A 89 20.37 2.35 21.25
CA VAL A 89 19.67 1.80 20.09
C VAL A 89 19.14 3.02 19.35
N LEU A 90 19.78 3.35 18.23
CA LEU A 90 19.27 4.38 17.34
C LEU A 90 17.97 3.81 16.79
N ARG A 91 16.83 4.30 17.29
CA ARG A 91 15.54 4.01 16.69
C ARG A 91 15.62 4.57 15.27
N THR A 92 15.51 3.71 14.27
CA THR A 92 15.36 4.14 12.88
C THR A 92 14.08 4.96 12.81
N ARG A 93 14.20 6.29 12.72
CA ARG A 93 13.08 7.15 12.30
C ARG A 93 12.89 6.93 10.81
N TYR A 94 11.64 6.89 10.39
CA TYR A 94 11.31 6.68 8.98
C TYR A 94 11.68 7.93 8.18
N ILE A 95 12.18 7.73 6.96
CA ILE A 95 12.59 8.79 6.04
C ILE A 95 11.46 9.80 5.76
N HIS A 96 10.19 9.37 5.79
CA HIS A 96 9.03 10.26 5.62
C HIS A 96 8.99 11.41 6.65
N THR A 97 9.42 11.15 7.89
CA THR A 97 9.38 12.13 8.97
C THR A 97 10.46 13.20 8.81
N GLU A 98 11.63 12.82 8.30
CA GLU A 98 12.76 13.74 8.02
C GLU A 98 12.54 14.55 6.74
N LEU A 99 11.82 13.99 5.75
CA LEU A 99 11.40 14.70 4.54
C LEU A 99 10.16 15.59 4.74
N GLY A 100 9.54 15.56 5.93
CA GLY A 100 8.29 16.28 6.19
C GLY A 100 7.10 15.79 5.34
N ILE A 101 7.18 14.59 4.78
CA ILE A 101 6.11 13.99 3.98
C ILE A 101 5.03 13.51 4.95
N ARG A 102 3.92 14.24 4.95
CA ARG A 102 2.73 13.91 5.73
C ARG A 102 1.79 13.02 4.94
N GLU A 103 1.12 12.15 5.67
CA GLU A 103 -0.03 11.45 5.11
C GLU A 103 -1.22 12.41 5.06
N ARG A 104 -2.05 12.31 4.02
CA ARG A 104 -3.09 13.33 3.80
C ARG A 104 -4.27 13.19 4.75
N LEU A 105 -4.71 11.97 5.05
CA LEU A 105 -5.97 11.70 5.75
C LEU A 105 -5.85 10.56 6.76
N LEU A 106 -6.26 10.82 8.01
CA LEU A 106 -6.51 9.83 9.04
C LEU A 106 -8.01 9.72 9.31
N VAL A 107 -8.53 8.49 9.39
CA VAL A 107 -9.94 8.23 9.69
C VAL A 107 -10.11 7.73 11.12
N GLY A 108 -10.95 8.42 11.89
CA GLY A 108 -11.37 8.04 13.24
C GLY A 108 -12.85 7.69 13.28
N VAL A 109 -13.16 6.43 13.58
CA VAL A 109 -14.53 5.91 13.68
C VAL A 109 -14.91 5.75 15.15
N LEU A 110 -15.90 6.49 15.61
CA LEU A 110 -16.44 6.42 16.96
C LEU A 110 -17.42 5.24 17.06
N THR A 111 -17.22 4.37 18.05
CA THR A 111 -18.04 3.18 18.26
C THR A 111 -18.39 2.97 19.73
N SER A 112 -19.52 2.32 19.99
CA SER A 112 -20.04 2.04 21.33
C SER A 112 -19.81 0.59 21.74
N ARG A 113 -20.05 0.28 23.02
CA ARG A 113 -20.09 -1.11 23.50
C ARG A 113 -21.03 -2.00 22.68
N ALA A 114 -22.17 -1.47 22.26
CA ALA A 114 -23.20 -2.23 21.56
C ALA A 114 -22.84 -2.52 20.10
N THR A 115 -22.08 -1.62 19.47
CA THR A 115 -21.87 -1.60 18.03
C THR A 115 -20.44 -2.00 17.60
N LEU A 116 -19.49 -2.05 18.54
CA LEU A 116 -18.09 -2.42 18.27
C LEU A 116 -17.94 -3.80 17.60
N ASN A 117 -18.72 -4.80 18.02
CA ASN A 117 -18.63 -6.16 17.48
C ASN A 117 -19.54 -6.41 16.27
N THR A 118 -20.30 -5.39 15.82
CA THR A 118 -21.31 -5.51 14.77
C THR A 118 -21.06 -4.50 13.66
N LEU A 119 -21.44 -3.24 13.86
CA LEU A 119 -21.30 -2.16 12.87
C LEU A 119 -19.83 -1.80 12.62
N ALA A 120 -19.03 -1.63 13.68
CA ALA A 120 -17.62 -1.28 13.50
C ALA A 120 -16.82 -2.39 12.79
N VAL A 121 -17.18 -3.66 13.02
CA VAL A 121 -16.62 -4.79 12.25
C VAL A 121 -17.02 -4.70 10.78
N ALA A 122 -18.26 -4.30 10.48
CA ALA A 122 -18.71 -4.11 9.11
C ALA A 122 -17.95 -2.98 8.41
N VAL A 123 -17.79 -1.82 9.06
CA VAL A 123 -16.95 -0.71 8.56
C VAL A 123 -15.51 -1.18 8.30
N ASN A 124 -14.93 -1.97 9.20
CA ASN A 124 -13.57 -2.47 9.03
C ASN A 124 -13.43 -3.38 7.81
N ARG A 125 -14.39 -4.30 7.62
CA ARG A 125 -14.36 -5.26 6.52
C ARG A 125 -14.69 -4.63 5.16
N THR A 126 -15.43 -3.53 5.14
CA THR A 126 -15.83 -2.87 3.89
C THR A 126 -14.89 -1.73 3.48
N VAL A 127 -14.73 -0.69 4.30
CA VAL A 127 -14.14 0.58 3.85
C VAL A 127 -12.77 0.86 4.46
N ALA A 128 -12.46 0.29 5.62
CA ALA A 128 -11.24 0.64 6.36
C ALA A 128 -9.93 0.31 5.62
N HIS A 129 -9.94 -0.69 4.74
CA HIS A 129 -8.76 -1.10 3.97
C HIS A 129 -8.48 -0.21 2.76
N HIS A 130 -9.45 0.60 2.34
CA HIS A 130 -9.26 1.60 1.29
C HIS A 130 -8.62 2.89 1.82
N PHE A 131 -8.70 3.14 3.13
CA PHE A 131 -7.98 4.23 3.77
C PHE A 131 -6.58 3.81 4.19
N HIS A 132 -5.62 4.73 4.14
CA HIS A 132 -4.26 4.49 4.61
C HIS A 132 -4.20 4.10 6.09
N ARG A 133 -4.95 4.84 6.93
CA ARG A 133 -5.09 4.56 8.36
C ARG A 133 -6.51 4.83 8.86
N THR A 134 -7.05 3.81 9.54
CA THR A 134 -8.34 3.87 10.21
C THR A 134 -8.18 3.42 11.67
N PHE A 135 -8.68 4.22 12.60
CA PHE A 135 -8.75 3.91 14.03
C PHE A 135 -10.20 3.83 14.47
N PHE A 136 -10.50 2.86 15.33
CA PHE A 136 -11.80 2.73 15.97
C PHE A 136 -11.69 3.16 17.43
N PHE A 137 -12.48 4.14 17.86
CA PHE A 137 -12.43 4.70 19.20
C PHE A 137 -13.63 4.24 20.01
N THR A 138 -13.37 3.72 21.21
CA THR A 138 -14.41 3.20 22.10
C THR A 138 -14.23 3.65 23.54
N GLY A 139 -15.34 3.87 24.22
CA GLY A 139 -15.39 4.16 25.65
C GLY A 139 -15.18 2.95 26.56
N LEU A 140 -15.01 1.75 26.00
CA LEU A 140 -14.72 0.54 26.77
C LEU A 140 -13.32 0.63 27.41
N ARG A 141 -13.17 0.15 28.65
CA ARG A 141 -11.85 0.07 29.33
C ARG A 141 -10.97 -1.08 28.84
N SER A 142 -11.60 -2.19 28.44
CA SER A 142 -10.90 -3.40 27.98
C SER A 142 -11.76 -4.09 26.92
N PRO A 143 -11.87 -3.50 25.70
CA PRO A 143 -12.61 -4.12 24.62
C PRO A 143 -11.95 -5.43 24.18
N LYS A 144 -12.77 -6.45 23.92
CA LYS A 144 -12.31 -7.62 23.14
C LYS A 144 -12.21 -7.16 21.69
N VAL A 145 -11.00 -6.80 21.27
CA VAL A 145 -10.75 -6.24 19.94
C VAL A 145 -10.96 -7.31 18.87
N PRO A 146 -11.85 -7.09 17.88
CA PRO A 146 -11.97 -7.99 16.75
C PRO A 146 -10.69 -8.05 15.92
N HIS A 147 -10.41 -9.20 15.32
CA HIS A 147 -9.19 -9.43 14.55
C HIS A 147 -9.04 -8.43 13.39
N GLY A 148 -7.84 -7.85 13.25
CA GLY A 148 -7.52 -6.91 12.17
C GLY A 148 -8.07 -5.50 12.37
N MET A 149 -8.59 -5.15 13.56
CA MET A 149 -9.00 -3.79 13.90
C MET A 149 -7.98 -3.10 14.79
N THR A 150 -7.73 -1.82 14.52
CA THR A 150 -6.95 -0.95 15.42
C THR A 150 -7.92 -0.17 16.31
N VAL A 151 -8.12 -0.66 17.53
CA VAL A 151 -9.07 -0.08 18.48
C VAL A 151 -8.34 0.67 19.59
N VAL A 152 -8.74 1.92 19.83
CA VAL A 152 -8.27 2.77 20.94
C VAL A 152 -9.37 2.86 21.99
N ALA A 153 -9.03 2.48 23.21
CA ALA A 153 -9.92 2.40 24.35
C ALA A 153 -9.68 3.58 25.32
N HIS A 154 -10.66 4.48 25.46
CA HIS A 154 -10.56 5.63 26.36
C HIS A 154 -11.09 5.37 27.78
N GLY A 155 -11.93 4.35 27.95
CA GLY A 155 -12.37 3.89 29.28
C GLY A 155 -13.55 4.64 29.91
N ASP A 156 -14.18 5.56 29.17
CA ASP A 156 -15.45 6.21 29.53
C ASP A 156 -16.42 6.15 28.35
N ASP A 157 -17.61 5.59 28.60
CA ASP A 157 -18.64 5.30 27.59
C ASP A 157 -19.58 6.49 27.31
N ARG A 158 -19.42 7.62 28.03
CA ARG A 158 -20.21 8.83 27.77
C ARG A 158 -19.84 9.39 26.39
N PRO A 159 -20.81 9.64 25.49
CA PRO A 159 -20.52 10.06 24.11
C PRO A 159 -19.63 11.30 23.99
N VAL A 160 -19.90 12.33 24.80
CA VAL A 160 -19.08 13.55 24.84
C VAL A 160 -17.66 13.27 25.34
N TRP A 161 -17.50 12.42 26.35
CA TRP A 161 -16.18 12.06 26.85
C TRP A 161 -15.38 11.27 25.83
N LEU A 162 -16.04 10.35 25.13
CA LEU A 162 -15.45 9.61 24.02
C LEU A 162 -14.96 10.57 22.92
N MET A 163 -15.78 11.55 22.52
CA MET A 163 -15.38 12.57 21.55
C MET A 163 -14.19 13.42 22.05
N TYR A 164 -14.26 13.94 23.27
CA TYR A 164 -13.20 14.73 23.88
C TYR A 164 -11.85 13.99 23.88
N GLU A 165 -11.83 12.75 24.38
CA GLU A 165 -10.60 11.95 24.42
C GLU A 165 -10.13 11.56 23.02
N THR A 166 -11.05 11.31 22.08
CA THR A 166 -10.70 11.01 20.67
C THR A 166 -9.99 12.19 20.03
N VAL A 167 -10.56 13.39 20.10
CA VAL A 167 -9.97 14.63 19.55
C VAL A 167 -8.62 14.92 20.21
N ARG A 168 -8.52 14.76 21.53
CA ARG A 168 -7.26 14.91 22.26
C ARG A 168 -6.20 13.90 21.80
N HIS A 169 -6.58 12.63 21.65
CA HIS A 169 -5.68 11.57 21.21
C HIS A 169 -5.19 11.79 19.78
N LEU A 170 -6.09 12.18 18.86
CA LEU A 170 -5.73 12.49 17.47
C LEU A 170 -4.69 13.60 17.39
N HIS A 171 -4.90 14.70 18.13
CA HIS A 171 -3.92 15.77 18.16
C HIS A 171 -2.58 15.32 18.77
N GLN A 172 -2.61 14.67 19.95
CA GLN A 172 -1.40 14.32 20.69
C GLN A 172 -0.50 13.30 19.98
N HIS A 173 -1.09 12.35 19.27
CA HIS A 173 -0.34 11.26 18.64
C HIS A 173 -0.14 11.42 17.14
N TYR A 174 -1.04 12.13 16.45
CA TYR A 174 -1.08 12.17 14.99
C TYR A 174 -1.15 13.59 14.42
N GLY A 175 -1.22 14.62 15.28
CA GLY A 175 -1.34 16.02 14.87
C GLY A 175 -0.18 16.56 14.04
N SER A 176 1.00 15.92 14.06
CA SER A 176 2.14 16.28 13.21
C SER A 176 2.20 15.52 11.89
N ASP A 177 1.55 14.35 11.84
CA ASP A 177 1.78 13.32 10.84
C ASP A 177 0.75 13.36 9.72
N TYR A 178 -0.44 13.90 10.03
CA TYR A 178 -1.58 14.00 9.12
C TYR A 178 -2.06 15.42 8.92
N ASP A 179 -2.40 15.79 7.69
CA ASP A 179 -2.97 17.10 7.38
C ASP A 179 -4.48 17.19 7.63
N TRP A 180 -5.20 16.07 7.51
CA TRP A 180 -6.65 16.00 7.67
C TRP A 180 -7.09 14.82 8.54
N PHE A 181 -8.17 15.04 9.28
CA PHE A 181 -8.77 14.07 10.18
C PHE A 181 -10.26 13.95 9.86
N LEU A 182 -10.69 12.78 9.41
CA LEU A 182 -12.10 12.46 9.22
C LEU A 182 -12.63 11.78 10.47
N LEU A 183 -13.60 12.39 11.13
CA LEU A 183 -14.33 11.77 12.23
C LEU A 183 -15.71 11.34 11.75
N ALA A 184 -16.07 10.09 12.00
CA ALA A 184 -17.37 9.51 11.66
C ALA A 184 -17.85 8.55 12.73
N GLN A 185 -19.14 8.20 12.70
CA GLN A 185 -19.71 7.16 13.55
C GLN A 185 -19.68 5.79 12.83
N ASP A 186 -19.85 4.71 13.58
CA ASP A 186 -19.86 3.36 13.02
C ASP A 186 -21.16 3.00 12.27
N ASP A 187 -22.17 3.86 12.31
CA ASP A 187 -23.41 3.79 11.53
C ASP A 187 -23.37 4.65 10.24
N THR A 188 -22.17 4.99 9.79
CA THR A 188 -21.92 5.76 8.55
C THR A 188 -21.16 4.90 7.54
N TYR A 189 -21.69 4.75 6.31
CA TYR A 189 -20.91 4.22 5.19
C TYR A 189 -20.11 5.36 4.56
N MET A 190 -18.85 5.11 4.23
CA MET A 190 -17.93 6.09 3.69
C MET A 190 -17.29 5.56 2.41
N GLN A 191 -17.34 6.32 1.32
CA GLN A 191 -16.59 5.99 0.11
C GLN A 191 -15.18 6.58 0.20
N ALA A 192 -14.20 5.71 0.44
CA ALA A 192 -12.84 6.10 0.80
C ALA A 192 -12.10 6.86 -0.30
N ASP A 193 -12.22 6.39 -1.55
CA ASP A 193 -11.50 6.98 -2.68
C ASP A 193 -11.96 8.43 -2.93
N ARG A 194 -13.29 8.66 -2.88
CA ARG A 194 -13.87 10.00 -3.05
C ARG A 194 -13.51 10.97 -1.93
N LEU A 195 -13.46 10.48 -0.69
CA LEU A 195 -13.03 11.29 0.46
C LEU A 195 -11.54 11.63 0.36
N SER A 196 -10.72 10.70 -0.10
CA SER A 196 -9.29 10.91 -0.33
C SER A 196 -9.04 11.90 -1.47
N GLU A 197 -9.84 11.84 -2.54
CA GLU A 197 -9.83 12.81 -3.64
C GLU A 197 -10.25 14.21 -3.18
N LEU A 198 -11.36 14.31 -2.44
CA LEU A 198 -11.83 15.57 -1.83
C LEU A 198 -10.71 16.23 -1.04
N VAL A 199 -10.10 15.48 -0.11
CA VAL A 199 -8.99 15.97 0.72
C VAL A 199 -7.76 16.33 -0.12
N GLY A 200 -7.53 15.63 -1.23
CA GLY A 200 -6.46 15.94 -2.17
C GLY A 200 -6.58 17.29 -2.87
N HIS A 201 -7.80 17.85 -2.97
CA HIS A 201 -8.06 19.17 -3.52
C HIS A 201 -8.06 20.29 -2.47
N LEU A 202 -8.14 19.96 -1.18
CA LEU A 202 -8.20 20.93 -0.09
C LEU A 202 -6.80 21.39 0.34
N SER A 203 -6.68 22.67 0.67
CA SER A 203 -5.43 23.28 1.14
C SER A 203 -5.14 22.94 2.62
N ALA A 204 -4.09 22.15 2.89
CA ALA A 204 -3.70 21.70 4.24
C ALA A 204 -3.31 22.82 5.25
N GLY A 205 -3.19 24.07 4.79
CA GLY A 205 -2.79 25.22 5.61
C GLY A 205 -3.95 26.05 6.17
N GLN A 206 -5.20 25.74 5.83
CA GLN A 206 -6.38 26.52 6.23
C GLN A 206 -7.16 25.84 7.36
N ASP A 207 -7.66 26.66 8.29
CA ASP A 207 -8.58 26.20 9.32
C ASP A 207 -9.95 25.88 8.71
N LEU A 208 -10.18 24.58 8.47
CA LEU A 208 -11.41 24.08 7.89
C LEU A 208 -12.08 23.06 8.80
N TYR A 209 -13.40 23.24 8.94
CA TYR A 209 -14.36 22.32 9.55
C TYR A 209 -15.48 22.05 8.55
N MET A 210 -15.44 20.87 7.90
CA MET A 210 -16.28 20.60 6.72
C MET A 210 -17.09 19.32 6.88
N GLY A 211 -18.38 19.37 6.58
CA GLY A 211 -19.32 18.24 6.72
C GLY A 211 -20.76 18.69 6.47
N ARG A 212 -21.74 17.83 6.79
CA ARG A 212 -23.17 18.22 6.75
C ARG A 212 -23.47 19.22 7.87
N ALA A 213 -23.86 20.44 7.52
CA ALA A 213 -24.05 21.51 8.48
C ALA A 213 -25.46 21.47 9.11
N GLU A 214 -25.53 21.54 10.44
CA GLU A 214 -26.78 21.54 11.22
C GLU A 214 -26.80 22.73 12.19
N GLU A 215 -27.97 23.30 12.43
CA GLU A 215 -28.15 24.45 13.32
C GLU A 215 -28.15 24.03 14.79
N PHE A 216 -27.56 24.87 15.66
CA PHE A 216 -27.60 24.64 17.10
C PHE A 216 -29.02 24.81 17.65
N ILE A 217 -29.44 23.87 18.50
CA ILE A 217 -30.72 24.01 19.21
C ILE A 217 -30.58 25.14 20.22
N GLY A 218 -31.45 26.15 20.12
CA GLY A 218 -31.52 27.27 21.06
C GLY A 218 -30.33 28.24 21.01
N GLY A 219 -29.59 28.29 19.90
CA GLY A 219 -28.52 29.27 19.70
C GLY A 219 -29.05 30.63 19.23
N GLU A 220 -28.43 31.72 19.69
CA GLU A 220 -28.74 33.09 19.23
C GLU A 220 -28.08 33.44 17.89
N GLU A 221 -27.01 32.72 17.52
CA GLU A 221 -26.23 32.96 16.30
C GLU A 221 -26.55 31.95 15.19
N LYS A 222 -26.45 32.38 13.92
CA LYS A 222 -26.56 31.52 12.71
C LYS A 222 -25.37 30.56 12.52
N ALA A 223 -24.72 30.15 13.60
CA ALA A 223 -23.62 29.20 13.57
C ALA A 223 -24.16 27.78 13.36
N ARG A 224 -23.36 26.94 12.69
CA ARG A 224 -23.71 25.54 12.41
C ARG A 224 -22.60 24.60 12.84
N TYR A 225 -22.95 23.41 13.30
CA TYR A 225 -22.00 22.32 13.58
C TYR A 225 -22.11 21.24 12.50
N CYS A 226 -21.08 20.40 12.37
CA CYS A 226 -21.13 19.28 11.44
C CYS A 226 -21.75 18.07 12.13
N HIS A 227 -22.81 17.52 11.55
CA HIS A 227 -23.51 16.36 12.08
C HIS A 227 -22.61 15.10 12.02
N GLY A 228 -22.38 14.46 13.17
CA GLY A 228 -21.41 13.36 13.30
C GLY A 228 -21.73 12.11 12.48
N GLY A 229 -23.02 11.80 12.33
CA GLY A 229 -23.50 10.66 11.54
C GLY A 229 -23.14 10.69 10.05
N TYR A 230 -22.81 11.85 9.46
CA TYR A 230 -22.41 11.93 8.05
C TYR A 230 -20.89 12.02 7.87
N GLY A 231 -20.14 11.92 8.97
CA GLY A 231 -18.72 12.22 8.99
C GLY A 231 -18.41 13.70 8.73
N TYR A 232 -17.27 14.15 9.24
CA TYR A 232 -16.78 15.50 8.98
C TYR A 232 -15.25 15.57 9.06
N LEU A 233 -14.69 16.52 8.31
CA LEU A 233 -13.27 16.78 8.20
C LEU A 233 -12.85 17.89 9.15
N LEU A 234 -11.75 17.66 9.86
CA LEU A 234 -11.02 18.64 10.64
C LEU A 234 -9.62 18.81 10.04
N SER A 235 -9.27 20.05 9.74
CA SER A 235 -7.89 20.40 9.38
C SER A 235 -6.96 20.26 10.59
N ARG A 236 -5.69 19.90 10.32
CA ARG A 236 -4.62 19.85 11.33
C ARG A 236 -4.47 21.16 12.10
N SER A 237 -4.52 22.30 11.41
CA SER A 237 -4.37 23.62 12.04
C SER A 237 -5.51 23.93 13.00
N LEU A 238 -6.75 23.59 12.64
CA LEU A 238 -7.91 23.69 13.53
C LEU A 238 -7.72 22.83 14.78
N LEU A 239 -7.35 21.55 14.63
CA LEU A 239 -7.13 20.67 15.78
C LEU A 239 -6.03 21.19 16.71
N ALA A 240 -4.94 21.72 16.15
CA ALA A 240 -3.85 22.30 16.93
C ALA A 240 -4.28 23.55 17.71
N ARG A 241 -5.13 24.40 17.12
CA ARG A 241 -5.68 25.58 17.79
C ARG A 241 -6.74 25.22 18.83
N LEU A 242 -7.51 24.15 18.61
CA LEU A 242 -8.57 23.72 19.52
C LEU A 242 -8.01 23.06 20.79
N GLN A 243 -6.88 22.34 20.69
CA GLN A 243 -6.34 21.52 21.78
C GLN A 243 -6.24 22.22 23.14
N PRO A 244 -5.73 23.47 23.24
CA PRO A 244 -5.60 24.17 24.54
C PRO A 244 -6.95 24.43 25.23
N HIS A 245 -8.05 24.43 24.47
CA HIS A 245 -9.39 24.78 24.95
C HIS A 245 -10.26 23.55 25.25
N LEU A 246 -9.84 22.34 24.85
CA LEU A 246 -10.65 21.11 25.00
C LEU A 246 -11.07 20.84 26.45
N ASP A 247 -10.18 21.08 27.42
CA ASP A 247 -10.48 20.86 28.84
C ASP A 247 -11.55 21.83 29.36
N THR A 248 -11.49 23.09 28.92
CA THR A 248 -12.48 24.11 29.26
C THR A 248 -13.83 23.78 28.59
N CYS A 249 -13.82 23.45 27.29
CA CYS A 249 -15.01 23.02 26.56
C CYS A 249 -15.71 21.82 27.23
N ARG A 250 -14.96 20.85 27.73
CA ARG A 250 -15.51 19.67 28.40
C ARG A 250 -16.28 20.03 29.67
N ASN A 251 -15.81 21.05 30.41
CA ASN A 251 -16.40 21.42 31.69
C ASN A 251 -17.55 22.42 31.53
N ASP A 252 -17.45 23.33 30.56
CA ASP A 252 -18.34 24.47 30.43
C ASP A 252 -19.51 24.22 29.46
N ILE A 253 -19.32 23.38 28.44
CA ILE A 253 -20.33 23.11 27.42
C ILE A 253 -21.21 21.93 27.83
N LEU A 254 -22.50 22.21 28.03
CA LEU A 254 -23.51 21.20 28.31
C LEU A 254 -24.21 20.79 27.01
N SER A 255 -23.79 19.67 26.42
CA SER A 255 -24.55 18.99 25.36
C SER A 255 -24.53 17.48 25.60
N VAL A 256 -25.61 16.80 25.19
CA VAL A 256 -25.71 15.33 25.19
C VAL A 256 -25.14 14.75 23.89
N ARG A 257 -25.16 15.56 22.82
CA ARG A 257 -24.73 15.19 21.49
C ARG A 257 -23.23 15.51 21.31
N PRO A 258 -22.38 14.51 21.01
CA PRO A 258 -20.94 14.72 20.93
C PRO A 258 -20.51 15.62 19.76
N ASP A 259 -21.25 15.57 18.64
CA ASP A 259 -21.06 16.42 17.47
C ASP A 259 -21.42 17.89 17.75
N GLU A 260 -22.57 18.12 18.41
CA GLU A 260 -22.97 19.45 18.85
C GLU A 260 -21.98 20.02 19.89
N TRP A 261 -21.55 19.21 20.87
CA TRP A 261 -20.54 19.61 21.86
C TRP A 261 -19.24 20.09 21.20
N LEU A 262 -18.71 19.32 20.24
CA LEU A 262 -17.50 19.70 19.52
C LEU A 262 -17.73 20.95 18.67
N GLY A 263 -18.88 21.05 18.00
CA GLY A 263 -19.27 22.23 17.24
C GLY A 263 -19.29 23.50 18.08
N ARG A 264 -19.91 23.46 19.28
CA ARG A 264 -19.90 24.57 20.25
C ARG A 264 -18.49 24.94 20.67
N CYS A 265 -17.64 23.96 20.97
CA CYS A 265 -16.25 24.21 21.33
C CYS A 265 -15.47 24.91 20.20
N ILE A 266 -15.69 24.49 18.94
CA ILE A 266 -15.01 25.08 17.78
C ILE A 266 -15.49 26.52 17.55
N ILE A 267 -16.80 26.79 17.62
CA ILE A 267 -17.30 28.15 17.41
C ILE A 267 -16.92 29.09 18.56
N ASP A 268 -17.06 28.67 19.82
CA ASP A 268 -16.81 29.51 21.01
C ASP A 268 -15.34 29.97 21.09
N TYR A 269 -14.39 29.12 20.71
CA TYR A 269 -12.95 29.40 20.85
C TYR A 269 -12.24 29.78 19.55
N LEU A 270 -12.71 29.27 18.40
CA LEU A 270 -12.06 29.50 17.10
C LEU A 270 -12.88 30.37 16.15
N GLY A 271 -14.17 30.59 16.42
CA GLY A 271 -15.06 31.36 15.55
C GLY A 271 -15.35 30.67 14.21
N LEU A 272 -15.18 29.34 14.14
CA LEU A 272 -15.38 28.57 12.92
C LEU A 272 -16.74 27.88 12.93
N SER A 273 -17.51 28.05 11.85
CA SER A 273 -18.76 27.32 11.62
C SER A 273 -18.50 26.15 10.68
N CYS A 274 -19.29 25.07 10.82
CA CYS A 274 -19.30 23.97 9.85
C CYS A 274 -19.70 24.50 8.46
N VAL A 275 -18.97 24.06 7.43
CA VAL A 275 -19.25 24.39 6.04
C VAL A 275 -19.48 23.15 5.19
N GLU A 276 -20.41 23.24 4.24
CA GLU A 276 -20.68 22.19 3.26
C GLU A 276 -19.91 22.40 1.95
N VAL A 277 -19.51 23.64 1.66
CA VAL A 277 -18.83 24.02 0.42
C VAL A 277 -17.60 24.85 0.76
N HIS A 278 -16.44 24.45 0.22
CA HIS A 278 -15.18 25.18 0.33
C HIS A 278 -14.36 25.02 -0.95
N GLN A 279 -13.83 26.12 -1.50
CA GLN A 279 -12.99 26.10 -2.72
C GLN A 279 -13.61 25.28 -3.87
N GLU A 280 -14.90 25.51 -4.16
CA GLU A 280 -15.67 24.78 -5.20
C GLU A 280 -15.92 23.28 -4.90
N MET A 281 -15.34 22.75 -3.83
CA MET A 281 -15.60 21.41 -3.36
C MET A 281 -16.82 21.38 -2.45
N THR A 282 -17.76 20.48 -2.74
CA THR A 282 -18.97 20.26 -1.91
C THR A 282 -18.86 18.93 -1.17
N TYR A 283 -19.12 18.94 0.13
CA TYR A 283 -19.23 17.72 0.94
C TYR A 283 -20.55 17.01 0.61
N ARG A 284 -20.47 15.95 -0.21
CA ARG A 284 -21.66 15.23 -0.68
C ARG A 284 -22.02 14.12 0.30
N TYR A 285 -23.26 14.11 0.77
CA TYR A 285 -23.79 13.10 1.68
C TYR A 285 -25.18 12.64 1.22
N PHE A 286 -25.62 11.48 1.70
CA PHE A 286 -26.95 10.96 1.42
C PHE A 286 -27.62 10.44 2.70
N GLU A 287 -28.87 10.86 2.91
CA GLU A 287 -29.69 10.39 4.01
C GLU A 287 -30.48 9.14 3.60
N LEU A 288 -30.18 8.01 4.23
CA LEU A 288 -30.81 6.75 3.91
C LEU A 288 -32.18 6.63 4.59
N GLY A 289 -33.24 6.47 3.79
CA GLY A 289 -34.59 6.23 4.32
C GLY A 289 -34.67 4.92 5.11
N LYS A 290 -35.52 4.88 6.16
CA LYS A 290 -35.64 3.74 7.09
C LYS A 290 -35.86 2.36 6.44
N ASN A 291 -36.53 2.34 5.28
CA ASN A 291 -36.83 1.12 4.51
C ASN A 291 -36.28 1.21 3.07
N ALA A 292 -35.29 2.09 2.83
CA ALA A 292 -34.72 2.25 1.51
C ALA A 292 -33.88 1.04 1.13
N ASP A 293 -34.08 0.54 -0.09
CA ASP A 293 -33.26 -0.52 -0.66
C ASP A 293 -32.08 0.13 -1.42
N PRO A 294 -30.84 0.06 -0.91
CA PRO A 294 -29.70 0.71 -1.57
C PRO A 294 -29.45 0.16 -2.97
N GLU A 295 -29.83 -1.08 -3.26
CA GLU A 295 -29.64 -1.67 -4.59
C GLU A 295 -30.59 -1.06 -5.65
N ARG A 296 -31.71 -0.47 -5.22
CA ARG A 296 -32.68 0.20 -6.10
C ARG A 296 -32.50 1.71 -6.14
N GLU A 297 -31.66 2.25 -5.27
CA GLU A 297 -31.38 3.67 -5.23
C GLU A 297 -30.49 4.05 -6.42
N ASP A 298 -31.00 4.99 -7.23
CA ASP A 298 -30.36 5.42 -8.48
C ASP A 298 -30.29 6.94 -8.62
N SER A 299 -30.68 7.68 -7.57
CA SER A 299 -30.58 9.14 -7.57
C SER A 299 -29.14 9.63 -7.75
N VAL A 300 -29.02 10.78 -8.42
CA VAL A 300 -27.71 11.44 -8.64
C VAL A 300 -27.04 11.80 -7.32
N GLN A 301 -27.83 12.15 -6.30
CA GLN A 301 -27.34 12.46 -4.95
C GLN A 301 -26.70 11.24 -4.31
N PHE A 302 -27.36 10.08 -4.33
CA PHE A 302 -26.82 8.83 -3.82
C PHE A 302 -25.57 8.40 -4.58
N LYS A 303 -25.64 8.38 -5.92
CA LYS A 303 -24.52 7.98 -6.78
C LYS A 303 -23.28 8.82 -6.53
N ASN A 304 -23.41 10.11 -6.21
CA ASN A 304 -22.30 11.03 -5.99
C ASN A 304 -21.94 11.24 -4.52
N ALA A 305 -22.61 10.58 -3.57
CA ALA A 305 -22.38 10.77 -2.14
C ALA A 305 -21.00 10.25 -1.70
N PHE A 306 -20.38 10.94 -0.73
CA PHE A 306 -19.18 10.49 -0.04
C PHE A 306 -19.53 9.65 1.18
N THR A 307 -20.63 10.00 1.85
CA THR A 307 -21.10 9.29 3.03
C THR A 307 -22.60 9.03 2.99
N VAL A 308 -23.02 7.91 3.59
CA VAL A 308 -24.41 7.49 3.71
C VAL A 308 -24.74 7.15 5.15
N HIS A 309 -25.82 7.73 5.67
CA HIS A 309 -26.27 7.57 7.05
C HIS A 309 -27.79 7.78 7.13
N PRO A 310 -28.53 7.16 8.07
CA PRO A 310 -28.08 6.19 9.08
C PRO A 310 -28.09 4.74 8.61
N ILE A 311 -27.17 3.95 9.17
CA ILE A 311 -27.09 2.51 8.95
C ILE A 311 -27.46 1.78 10.23
N SER A 312 -28.66 1.20 10.23
CA SER A 312 -29.21 0.49 11.40
C SER A 312 -28.62 -0.92 11.59
N GLU A 313 -28.19 -1.57 10.51
CA GLU A 313 -27.76 -2.98 10.53
C GLU A 313 -26.45 -3.24 9.79
N PRO A 314 -25.59 -4.17 10.26
CA PRO A 314 -24.35 -4.51 9.57
C PRO A 314 -24.54 -4.99 8.13
N ASN A 315 -25.63 -5.71 7.85
CA ASN A 315 -25.91 -6.21 6.49
C ASN A 315 -26.09 -5.06 5.50
N LEU A 316 -26.71 -3.96 5.94
CA LEU A 316 -26.92 -2.77 5.11
C LEU A 316 -25.61 -2.10 4.71
N MET A 317 -24.60 -2.10 5.60
CA MET A 317 -23.24 -1.64 5.31
C MET A 317 -22.62 -2.42 4.15
N TYR A 318 -22.73 -3.76 4.14
CA TYR A 318 -22.19 -4.60 3.06
C TYR A 318 -22.97 -4.42 1.74
N ARG A 319 -24.29 -4.25 1.80
CA ARG A 319 -25.13 -4.00 0.62
C ARG A 319 -24.81 -2.64 -0.01
N LEU A 320 -24.62 -1.61 0.81
CA LEU A 320 -24.14 -0.30 0.36
C LEU A 320 -22.77 -0.43 -0.28
N HIS A 321 -21.83 -1.12 0.37
CA HIS A 321 -20.50 -1.31 -0.19
C HIS A 321 -20.54 -1.99 -1.56
N LYS A 322 -21.29 -3.09 -1.70
CA LYS A 322 -21.52 -3.76 -2.98
C LYS A 322 -22.07 -2.79 -4.04
N ARG A 323 -23.08 -2.00 -3.69
CA ARG A 323 -23.72 -1.05 -4.62
C ARG A 323 -22.76 0.06 -5.07
N PHE A 324 -22.04 0.68 -4.14
CA PHE A 324 -21.06 1.71 -4.47
C PHE A 324 -19.91 1.14 -5.31
N SER A 325 -19.41 -0.06 -4.99
CA SER A 325 -18.39 -0.72 -5.81
C SER A 325 -18.88 -1.01 -7.24
N GLN A 326 -20.16 -1.36 -7.43
CA GLN A 326 -20.75 -1.50 -8.77
C GLN A 326 -20.80 -0.16 -9.52
N ILE A 327 -21.22 0.92 -8.84
CA ILE A 327 -21.28 2.26 -9.43
C ILE A 327 -19.89 2.73 -9.87
N GLU A 328 -18.88 2.59 -9.01
CA GLU A 328 -17.49 2.95 -9.34
C GLU A 328 -16.93 2.12 -10.50
N LEU A 329 -17.25 0.83 -10.52
CA LEU A 329 -16.84 -0.05 -11.60
C LEU A 329 -17.45 0.39 -12.93
N GLU A 330 -18.75 0.71 -12.96
CA GLU A 330 -19.43 1.22 -14.15
C GLU A 330 -18.82 2.54 -14.62
N TRP A 331 -18.58 3.49 -13.73
CA TRP A 331 -17.91 4.76 -14.07
C TRP A 331 -16.50 4.55 -14.61
N THR A 332 -15.73 3.65 -13.99
CA THR A 332 -14.39 3.30 -14.45
C THR A 332 -14.43 2.72 -15.86
N TYR A 333 -15.37 1.80 -16.15
CA TYR A 333 -15.53 1.26 -17.50
C TYR A 333 -15.94 2.32 -18.52
N LEU A 334 -16.86 3.21 -18.17
CA LEU A 334 -17.26 4.33 -19.03
C LEU A 334 -16.07 5.25 -19.32
N GLN A 335 -15.28 5.57 -18.29
CA GLN A 335 -14.08 6.39 -18.43
C GLN A 335 -13.04 5.71 -19.32
N ILE A 336 -12.82 4.40 -19.17
CA ILE A 336 -11.94 3.62 -20.04
C ILE A 336 -12.45 3.66 -21.48
N GLN A 337 -13.75 3.48 -21.72
CA GLN A 337 -14.33 3.55 -23.07
C GLN A 337 -14.18 4.95 -23.68
N GLN A 338 -14.36 6.01 -22.89
CA GLN A 338 -14.17 7.39 -23.33
C GLN A 338 -12.70 7.70 -23.64
N LEU A 339 -11.78 7.26 -22.79
CA LEU A 339 -10.33 7.37 -23.05
C LEU A 339 -9.94 6.56 -24.29
N GLN A 340 -10.45 5.34 -24.45
CA GLN A 340 -10.19 4.53 -25.64
C GLN A 340 -10.78 5.14 -26.91
N SER A 341 -11.96 5.77 -26.85
CA SER A 341 -12.55 6.45 -28.02
C SER A 341 -11.78 7.72 -28.35
N SER A 342 -11.36 8.50 -27.35
CA SER A 342 -10.45 9.64 -27.52
C SER A 342 -9.11 9.22 -28.11
N HIS A 343 -8.52 8.14 -27.60
CA HIS A 343 -7.29 7.57 -28.14
C HIS A 343 -7.48 7.03 -29.57
N ARG A 344 -8.58 6.35 -29.89
CA ARG A 344 -8.88 5.93 -31.28
C ARG A 344 -9.08 7.11 -32.22
N GLN A 345 -9.76 8.17 -31.77
CA GLN A 345 -9.92 9.42 -32.53
C GLN A 345 -8.56 10.11 -32.75
N ARG A 346 -7.70 10.13 -31.72
CA ARG A 346 -6.32 10.64 -31.83
C ARG A 346 -5.46 9.74 -32.73
N VAL A 347 -5.59 8.42 -32.69
CA VAL A 347 -4.88 7.48 -33.58
C VAL A 347 -5.33 7.63 -35.05
N ASN A 348 -6.61 7.94 -35.31
CA ASN A 348 -7.09 8.28 -36.65
C ASN A 348 -6.67 9.69 -37.12
N LEU A 349 -6.24 10.58 -36.22
CA LEU A 349 -5.81 11.94 -36.51
C LEU A 349 -4.29 12.14 -36.50
N LEU A 350 -3.50 11.12 -36.17
CA LEU A 350 -2.04 11.23 -36.10
C LEU A 350 -1.32 10.62 -37.31
N ARG A 351 -0.96 11.51 -38.23
CA ARG A 351 0.29 11.50 -39.00
C ARG A 351 0.85 12.93 -38.92
N PRO A 352 2.14 13.22 -38.65
CA PRO A 352 3.20 12.50 -37.95
C PRO A 352 3.52 13.07 -36.54
N LEU A 353 4.39 12.36 -35.80
CA LEU A 353 4.94 12.69 -34.47
C LEU A 353 5.87 13.92 -34.50
N SER A 354 5.48 15.03 -33.89
CA SER A 354 6.38 16.18 -33.66
C SER A 354 5.87 17.15 -32.60
N ALA A 355 5.52 16.66 -31.41
CA ALA A 355 5.35 17.53 -30.24
C ALA A 355 6.43 17.16 -29.22
N VAL A 356 7.41 18.05 -29.06
CA VAL A 356 8.43 17.98 -28.01
C VAL A 356 7.74 18.36 -26.70
N GLU A 357 7.76 17.47 -25.71
CA GLU A 357 7.22 17.72 -24.37
C GLU A 357 8.36 18.09 -23.42
N ILE A 358 8.28 19.27 -22.81
CA ILE A 358 9.29 19.78 -21.88
C ILE A 358 8.84 19.44 -20.46
N ILE A 359 9.59 18.58 -19.78
CA ILE A 359 9.32 18.15 -18.40
C ILE A 359 10.26 18.94 -17.47
N PRO A 360 9.77 19.94 -16.70
CA PRO A 360 10.60 20.69 -15.77
C PRO A 360 10.96 19.84 -14.55
N MET A 361 12.26 19.74 -14.25
CA MET A 361 12.77 18.93 -13.13
C MET A 361 13.26 19.84 -11.98
N PRO A 362 12.72 19.72 -10.75
CA PRO A 362 12.83 20.79 -9.75
C PRO A 362 14.17 20.97 -9.02
N TYR A 363 15.19 20.14 -9.24
CA TYR A 363 16.45 20.19 -8.47
C TYR A 363 17.71 19.76 -9.24
N VAL A 364 17.78 19.98 -10.56
CA VAL A 364 18.94 19.61 -11.36
C VAL A 364 19.95 20.77 -11.36
N THR A 365 21.15 20.54 -10.83
CA THR A 365 22.28 21.46 -10.99
C THR A 365 23.07 21.06 -12.24
N GLU A 366 23.72 21.98 -12.95
CA GLU A 366 24.54 21.67 -14.15
C GLU A 366 25.62 20.59 -13.91
N ALA A 367 26.01 20.34 -12.66
CA ALA A 367 26.98 19.32 -12.28
C ALA A 367 26.41 17.89 -12.13
N THR A 368 25.09 17.70 -12.09
CA THR A 368 24.49 16.36 -11.93
C THR A 368 24.49 15.60 -13.24
N ARG A 369 25.19 14.45 -13.25
CA ARG A 369 25.27 13.57 -14.42
C ARG A 369 23.96 12.80 -14.61
N VAL A 370 23.35 12.91 -15.79
CA VAL A 370 22.10 12.19 -16.12
C VAL A 370 22.43 10.81 -16.68
N GLN A 371 21.81 9.76 -16.15
CA GLN A 371 22.03 8.40 -16.62
C GLN A 371 20.89 7.92 -17.52
N VAL A 372 21.14 7.78 -18.82
CA VAL A 372 20.16 7.26 -19.77
C VAL A 372 20.29 5.75 -19.84
N ILE A 373 19.21 5.04 -19.57
CA ILE A 373 19.16 3.58 -19.60
C ILE A 373 18.35 3.13 -20.80
N LEU A 374 18.98 2.36 -21.69
CA LEU A 374 18.37 1.85 -22.90
C LEU A 374 18.17 0.33 -22.79
N PRO A 375 16.98 -0.15 -22.38
CA PRO A 375 16.58 -1.53 -22.57
C PRO A 375 16.51 -1.90 -24.05
N VAL A 376 17.19 -2.98 -24.41
CA VAL A 376 17.26 -3.49 -25.78
C VAL A 376 16.89 -4.98 -25.79
N THR A 377 15.96 -5.33 -26.66
CA THR A 377 15.59 -6.72 -26.96
C THR A 377 16.19 -7.15 -28.31
N ALA A 378 16.13 -8.44 -28.64
CA ALA A 378 16.63 -8.95 -29.91
C ALA A 378 15.94 -8.31 -31.15
N GLN A 379 14.71 -7.80 -31.00
CA GLN A 379 13.96 -7.16 -32.09
C GLN A 379 14.44 -5.73 -32.37
N ASP A 380 15.13 -5.10 -31.42
CA ASP A 380 15.51 -3.69 -31.50
C ASP A 380 16.86 -3.47 -32.20
N GLN A 381 17.55 -4.54 -32.59
CA GLN A 381 18.93 -4.50 -33.10
C GLN A 381 19.14 -3.53 -34.27
N ASP A 382 18.23 -3.56 -35.24
CA ASP A 382 18.31 -2.74 -36.45
C ASP A 382 18.17 -1.23 -36.16
N PHE A 383 17.61 -0.86 -35.00
CA PHE A 383 17.33 0.52 -34.62
C PHE A 383 18.37 1.13 -33.70
N VAL A 384 19.18 0.30 -33.03
CA VAL A 384 20.19 0.77 -32.07
C VAL A 384 21.29 1.60 -32.73
N GLY A 385 21.66 1.30 -33.98
CA GLY A 385 22.65 2.09 -34.72
C GLY A 385 22.22 3.56 -34.86
N ASN A 386 20.99 3.79 -35.31
CA ASN A 386 20.43 5.14 -35.44
C ASN A 386 20.36 5.88 -34.09
N PHE A 387 20.07 5.15 -33.00
CA PHE A 387 20.07 5.74 -31.66
C PHE A 387 21.48 6.14 -31.21
N LEU A 388 22.47 5.29 -31.43
CA LEU A 388 23.88 5.59 -31.12
C LEU A 388 24.36 6.80 -31.90
N ASP A 389 24.03 6.91 -33.20
CA ASP A 389 24.38 8.09 -34.00
C ASP A 389 23.78 9.37 -33.42
N MET A 390 22.50 9.33 -32.98
CA MET A 390 21.89 10.49 -32.33
C MET A 390 22.50 10.80 -30.95
N TYR A 391 22.87 9.79 -30.17
CA TYR A 391 23.59 9.98 -28.91
C TYR A 391 24.93 10.66 -29.14
N VAL A 392 25.69 10.21 -30.15
CA VAL A 392 26.98 10.82 -30.51
C VAL A 392 26.78 12.29 -30.90
N MET A 393 25.85 12.59 -31.82
CA MET A 393 25.61 13.96 -32.30
C MET A 393 25.07 14.91 -31.22
N ASN A 394 24.17 14.43 -30.35
CA ASN A 394 23.43 15.30 -29.42
C ASN A 394 24.02 15.37 -28.01
N THR A 395 24.93 14.47 -27.64
CA THR A 395 25.52 14.46 -26.28
C THR A 395 27.04 14.39 -26.28
N LEU A 396 27.64 13.56 -27.14
CA LEU A 396 29.10 13.44 -27.15
C LEU A 396 29.76 14.64 -27.84
N ASP A 397 29.22 15.09 -28.98
CA ASP A 397 29.76 16.25 -29.68
C ASP A 397 29.49 17.56 -28.92
N THR A 398 28.36 17.65 -28.21
CA THR A 398 27.99 18.81 -27.35
C THR A 398 28.67 18.80 -25.97
N HIS A 399 29.35 17.71 -25.60
CA HIS A 399 30.00 17.50 -24.31
C HIS A 399 29.04 17.59 -23.10
N ASP A 400 27.79 17.15 -23.29
CA ASP A 400 26.79 17.13 -22.22
C ASP A 400 27.12 16.06 -21.16
N ASN A 401 26.83 16.34 -19.89
CA ASN A 401 27.13 15.45 -18.76
C ASN A 401 26.12 14.30 -18.65
N VAL A 402 26.08 13.44 -19.66
CA VAL A 402 25.12 12.34 -19.82
C VAL A 402 25.87 11.02 -19.96
N LEU A 403 25.35 9.96 -19.36
CA LEU A 403 25.89 8.60 -19.48
C LEU A 403 24.84 7.65 -20.03
N LEU A 404 25.08 7.11 -21.22
CA LEU A 404 24.29 6.02 -21.76
C LEU A 404 24.71 4.67 -21.13
N THR A 405 23.74 3.89 -20.68
CA THR A 405 23.91 2.53 -20.17
C THR A 405 22.95 1.59 -20.91
N PHE A 406 23.48 0.53 -21.50
CA PHE A 406 22.66 -0.48 -22.19
C PHE A 406 22.14 -1.54 -21.21
N LEU A 407 20.90 -1.96 -21.40
CA LEU A 407 20.30 -3.06 -20.67
C LEU A 407 19.87 -4.14 -21.67
N PHE A 408 20.72 -5.15 -21.84
CA PHE A 408 20.47 -6.27 -22.75
C PHE A 408 19.54 -7.29 -22.10
N ILE A 409 18.35 -7.44 -22.68
CA ILE A 409 17.33 -8.37 -22.20
C ILE A 409 17.44 -9.64 -23.05
N TYR A 410 17.91 -10.72 -22.43
CA TYR A 410 18.01 -12.03 -23.05
C TYR A 410 16.76 -12.87 -22.77
N ASP A 411 16.21 -13.47 -23.82
CA ASP A 411 15.26 -14.57 -23.71
C ASP A 411 15.95 -15.79 -23.05
N PRO A 412 15.26 -16.59 -22.22
CA PRO A 412 15.79 -17.82 -21.63
C PRO A 412 16.56 -18.73 -22.60
N PHE A 413 16.13 -18.83 -23.86
CA PHE A 413 16.79 -19.67 -24.87
C PHE A 413 18.11 -19.05 -25.35
N ASP A 414 18.11 -17.76 -25.62
CA ASP A 414 19.30 -17.01 -26.06
C ASP A 414 20.34 -16.88 -24.93
N ALA A 415 19.86 -16.76 -23.69
CA ALA A 415 20.68 -16.67 -22.49
C ALA A 415 21.54 -17.93 -22.23
N GLN A 416 21.17 -19.08 -22.81
CA GLN A 416 21.94 -20.33 -22.74
C GLN A 416 23.01 -20.42 -23.83
N ARG A 417 22.83 -19.69 -24.94
CA ARG A 417 23.73 -19.74 -26.12
C ARG A 417 24.71 -18.57 -26.21
N VAL A 418 24.69 -17.64 -25.25
CA VAL A 418 25.56 -16.44 -25.23
C VAL A 418 27.05 -16.76 -25.40
N SER A 419 27.52 -17.93 -24.91
CA SER A 419 28.91 -18.34 -25.05
C SER A 419 29.29 -18.84 -26.45
N GLN A 420 28.32 -19.23 -27.28
CA GLN A 420 28.51 -19.76 -28.62
C GLN A 420 28.11 -18.74 -29.71
N THR A 421 26.95 -18.11 -29.54
CA THR A 421 26.38 -17.11 -30.44
C THR A 421 25.67 -16.04 -29.62
N ASP A 422 26.33 -14.91 -29.39
CA ASP A 422 25.73 -13.78 -28.67
C ASP A 422 24.90 -12.93 -29.63
N VAL A 423 23.59 -12.92 -29.38
CA VAL A 423 22.60 -12.15 -30.17
C VAL A 423 23.00 -10.68 -30.21
N PHE A 424 23.53 -10.10 -29.13
CA PHE A 424 23.90 -8.68 -29.06
C PHE A 424 25.36 -8.38 -29.45
N ALA A 425 26.09 -9.33 -30.05
CA ALA A 425 27.48 -9.13 -30.46
C ALA A 425 27.66 -7.92 -31.41
N GLY A 426 26.74 -7.74 -32.36
CA GLY A 426 26.76 -6.60 -33.28
C GLY A 426 26.64 -5.26 -32.55
N ILE A 427 25.76 -5.17 -31.55
CA ILE A 427 25.61 -3.95 -30.74
C ILE A 427 26.85 -3.69 -29.90
N LYS A 428 27.42 -4.72 -29.29
CA LYS A 428 28.67 -4.58 -28.50
C LYS A 428 29.84 -4.11 -29.37
N ALA A 429 29.91 -4.55 -30.63
CA ALA A 429 30.91 -4.06 -31.58
C ALA A 429 30.69 -2.56 -31.91
N MET A 430 29.45 -2.14 -32.15
CA MET A 430 29.11 -0.72 -32.38
C MET A 430 29.46 0.16 -31.16
N ILE A 431 29.15 -0.30 -29.94
CA ILE A 431 29.54 0.39 -28.70
C ILE A 431 31.06 0.53 -28.62
N GLY A 432 31.80 -0.55 -28.87
CA GLY A 432 33.26 -0.53 -28.85
C GLY A 432 33.88 0.41 -29.90
N GLU A 433 33.24 0.58 -31.06
CA GLU A 433 33.66 1.55 -32.07
C GLU A 433 33.48 2.99 -31.59
N VAL A 434 32.36 3.30 -30.93
CA VAL A 434 32.11 4.62 -30.32
C VAL A 434 33.10 4.92 -29.20
N GLU A 435 33.34 3.97 -28.29
CA GLU A 435 34.33 4.12 -27.21
C GLU A 435 35.76 4.32 -27.75
N LYS A 436 36.10 3.66 -28.88
CA LYS A 436 37.40 3.85 -29.54
C LYS A 436 37.52 5.23 -30.18
N ARG A 437 36.43 5.76 -30.72
CA ARG A 437 36.37 7.07 -31.35
C ARG A 437 36.40 8.21 -30.32
N TYR A 438 35.81 7.99 -29.14
CA TYR A 438 35.76 8.95 -28.04
C TYR A 438 36.39 8.34 -26.78
N GLY A 439 37.72 8.45 -26.65
CA GLY A 439 38.50 7.75 -25.62
C GLY A 439 38.17 8.09 -24.15
N ASP A 440 37.46 9.19 -23.91
CA ASP A 440 37.04 9.63 -22.58
C ASP A 440 35.65 9.10 -22.18
N VAL A 441 34.95 8.41 -23.09
CA VAL A 441 33.58 7.92 -22.88
C VAL A 441 33.59 6.41 -22.70
N LYS A 442 32.94 5.94 -21.62
CA LYS A 442 32.66 4.52 -21.40
C LYS A 442 31.16 4.30 -21.35
N ILE A 443 30.65 3.36 -22.14
CA ILE A 443 29.24 3.03 -22.27
C ILE A 443 29.03 1.64 -21.62
N PRO A 444 28.66 1.58 -20.33
CA PRO A 444 28.44 0.30 -19.65
C PRO A 444 27.21 -0.42 -20.19
N TRP A 445 27.21 -1.75 -20.11
CA TRP A 445 26.03 -2.58 -20.37
C TRP A 445 25.77 -3.59 -19.26
N ILE A 446 24.49 -3.88 -19.02
CA ILE A 446 24.00 -4.85 -18.03
C ILE A 446 23.20 -5.91 -18.78
N SER A 447 23.45 -7.19 -18.49
CA SER A 447 22.72 -8.31 -19.08
C SER A 447 21.70 -8.87 -18.10
N VAL A 448 20.44 -8.93 -18.51
CA VAL A 448 19.32 -9.43 -17.72
C VAL A 448 18.68 -10.62 -18.42
N LYS A 449 18.44 -11.70 -17.67
CA LYS A 449 17.71 -12.88 -18.13
C LYS A 449 16.28 -12.80 -17.59
N THR A 450 15.27 -12.85 -18.45
CA THR A 450 13.87 -12.84 -17.99
C THR A 450 12.93 -13.52 -18.97
N GLU A 451 12.03 -14.36 -18.46
CA GLU A 451 10.95 -15.02 -19.23
C GLU A 451 9.85 -14.02 -19.62
N VAL A 452 9.64 -12.98 -18.82
CA VAL A 452 8.70 -11.89 -19.09
C VAL A 452 9.35 -10.56 -18.66
N PRO A 453 9.63 -9.62 -19.59
CA PRO A 453 10.19 -8.32 -19.24
C PRO A 453 9.10 -7.40 -18.68
N SER A 454 9.00 -7.29 -17.35
CA SER A 454 8.15 -6.27 -16.72
C SER A 454 8.97 -5.02 -16.39
N GLN A 455 8.40 -3.84 -16.65
CA GLN A 455 9.07 -2.56 -16.40
C GLN A 455 9.49 -2.41 -14.93
N VAL A 456 8.65 -2.87 -13.99
CA VAL A 456 8.95 -2.85 -12.54
C VAL A 456 10.17 -3.70 -12.19
N LYS A 457 10.32 -4.87 -12.81
CA LYS A 457 11.46 -5.77 -12.57
C LYS A 457 12.76 -5.21 -13.14
N LEU A 458 12.70 -4.55 -14.30
CA LEU A 458 13.86 -3.84 -14.86
C LEU A 458 14.29 -2.69 -13.96
N MET A 459 13.33 -1.92 -13.45
CA MET A 459 13.58 -0.81 -12.51
C MET A 459 14.18 -1.27 -11.18
N ASP A 460 13.74 -2.43 -10.64
CA ASP A 460 14.33 -3.02 -9.44
C ASP A 460 15.78 -3.50 -9.64
N ILE A 461 16.10 -4.03 -10.82
CA ILE A 461 17.47 -4.45 -11.15
C ILE A 461 18.38 -3.23 -11.30
N ILE A 462 17.90 -2.19 -11.98
CA ILE A 462 18.63 -0.94 -12.19
C ILE A 462 18.88 -0.24 -10.85
N SER A 463 17.85 -0.06 -10.02
CA SER A 463 17.96 0.68 -8.77
C SER A 463 18.95 0.04 -7.79
N LYS A 464 19.11 -1.28 -7.83
CA LYS A 464 20.13 -2.01 -7.04
C LYS A 464 21.55 -1.83 -7.54
N LYS A 465 21.75 -1.41 -8.79
CA LYS A 465 23.06 -1.23 -9.44
C LYS A 465 23.56 0.21 -9.40
N HIS A 466 22.73 1.17 -9.00
CA HIS A 466 23.07 2.58 -8.92
C HIS A 466 22.96 3.10 -7.48
N PRO A 467 23.79 4.10 -7.09
CA PRO A 467 23.61 4.81 -5.82
C PRO A 467 22.20 5.40 -5.68
N VAL A 468 21.75 5.56 -4.42
CA VAL A 468 20.38 5.99 -4.09
C VAL A 468 20.00 7.36 -4.68
N ASP A 469 20.98 8.24 -4.90
CA ASP A 469 20.78 9.62 -5.37
C ASP A 469 21.00 9.77 -6.89
N THR A 470 21.01 8.67 -7.64
CA THR A 470 21.28 8.69 -9.09
C THR A 470 20.01 9.01 -9.87
N LEU A 471 20.05 10.05 -10.71
CA LEU A 471 18.97 10.35 -11.64
C LEU A 471 19.15 9.52 -12.92
N PHE A 472 18.19 8.64 -13.19
CA PHE A 472 18.18 7.84 -14.40
C PHE A 472 16.91 8.05 -15.23
N PHE A 473 17.08 8.05 -16.55
CA PHE A 473 16.01 8.18 -17.53
C PHE A 473 15.91 6.91 -18.36
N LEU A 474 14.75 6.28 -18.38
CA LEU A 474 14.53 5.06 -19.15
C LEU A 474 14.07 5.42 -20.57
N ALA A 475 14.90 5.15 -21.57
CA ALA A 475 14.67 5.48 -22.96
C ALA A 475 14.23 4.25 -23.77
N SER A 476 13.71 4.46 -24.97
CA SER A 476 13.51 3.42 -25.97
C SER A 476 14.36 3.72 -27.21
N VAL A 477 14.59 2.73 -28.07
CA VAL A 477 15.35 2.93 -29.32
C VAL A 477 14.70 3.95 -30.28
N TRP A 478 13.42 4.25 -30.06
CA TRP A 478 12.63 5.22 -30.81
C TRP A 478 12.66 6.63 -30.20
N THR A 479 13.20 6.77 -28.99
CA THR A 479 13.21 8.03 -28.24
C THR A 479 14.26 8.98 -28.82
N ARG A 480 13.80 10.09 -29.42
CA ARG A 480 14.67 11.17 -29.87
C ARG A 480 14.85 12.15 -28.69
N SER A 481 15.98 12.06 -27.99
CA SER A 481 16.31 12.94 -26.86
C SER A 481 17.25 14.05 -27.30
N THR A 482 16.88 15.29 -26.95
CA THR A 482 17.72 16.49 -27.04
C THR A 482 17.70 17.11 -25.64
N LEU A 483 18.85 17.09 -24.97
CA LEU A 483 19.02 17.73 -23.67
C LEU A 483 19.58 19.12 -23.94
N THR A 484 18.83 20.15 -23.58
CA THR A 484 19.26 21.54 -23.67
C THR A 484 19.42 22.06 -22.25
N SER A 485 20.60 22.59 -21.90
CA SER A 485 20.86 23.21 -20.59
C SER A 485 19.97 24.43 -20.35
#